data_AF-A0A1W9PQ61-F1
#
_entry.id   AF-A0A1W9PQ61-F1
#
_cell.length_a   1.000
_cell.length_b   1.000
_cell.length_c   1.000
_cell.angle_alpha   90.00
_cell.angle_beta   90.00
_cell.angle_gamma   90.00
#
_symmetry.space_group_name_H-M   'P 1'
#
loop_
_entity.id
_entity.type
_entity.pdbx_description
1 polymer ?
#
loop_
_entity_poly.entity_id
_entity_poly.type
_entity_poly.pdbx_seq_one_letter_code
_entity_poly.pdbx_strand_id
1 'polypeptide(L)'
;MKRLLIFEKSQCPLLTMLLLTYLIPCLGFASLIPENGVPSGLFPEIKGWRKPENIQVYTPETLYEYINGAAELYLSYEFQELQVAEYLNEDSASVVVEIYRHKTPTHAFGIYSQERPIGADFLNIGAQGYMVAPIFNFVTANYYVKIYCYDVDTNRQEVLQTFAKKVAENLGGKRPLPRILACFPSKGKKQNSEKFVAKNFLGYGFLHSGFTAEYSDSNTTFTLFIIEGTDSKDCKEMLSQYMEFTKSSRKEIKEGRYTLSDPNYGEIALFWKGRYIWGVLRLTDTDLRTKYLELIERCLQEQKLIK
;
A
#
# COMPACT_ATOMS: atom_id res chain seq x y z
N MET A 1 -53.92 10.16 -29.51
CA MET A 1 -52.68 10.92 -29.82
C MET A 1 -52.43 11.90 -28.68
N LYS A 2 -51.16 11.97 -28.22
CA LYS A 2 -50.52 12.85 -27.20
C LYS A 2 -51.19 14.24 -27.02
N ARG A 3 -51.15 14.97 -25.88
CA ARG A 3 -50.51 14.89 -24.55
C ARG A 3 -51.07 16.08 -23.71
N LEU A 4 -50.91 15.97 -22.39
CA LEU A 4 -50.83 17.04 -21.36
C LEU A 4 -52.07 17.90 -21.07
N LEU A 5 -52.72 17.56 -19.95
CA LEU A 5 -53.44 18.51 -19.11
C LEU A 5 -52.59 18.86 -17.89
N ILE A 6 -52.48 20.16 -17.69
CA ILE A 6 -51.91 20.87 -16.54
C ILE A 6 -52.83 20.61 -15.33
N PHE A 7 -52.24 20.30 -14.18
CA PHE A 7 -52.95 20.38 -12.90
C PHE A 7 -52.08 21.17 -11.91
N GLU A 8 -52.52 22.40 -11.62
CA GLU A 8 -52.19 23.13 -10.41
C GLU A 8 -52.74 22.38 -9.18
N LYS A 9 -51.98 22.41 -8.09
CA LYS A 9 -52.58 22.45 -6.75
C LYS A 9 -51.63 23.17 -5.78
N SER A 10 -52.03 24.38 -5.46
CA SER A 10 -51.55 25.19 -4.34
C SER A 10 -51.97 24.57 -3.00
N GLN A 11 -51.07 24.58 -2.02
CA GLN A 11 -51.39 24.72 -0.59
C GLN A 11 -50.11 25.04 0.21
N CYS A 12 -50.02 26.29 0.67
CA CYS A 12 -49.23 26.77 1.82
C CYS A 12 -49.97 26.32 3.13
N PRO A 13 -49.38 26.24 4.36
CA PRO A 13 -48.52 27.29 4.93
C PRO A 13 -47.46 26.90 6.00
N LEU A 14 -46.65 27.90 6.40
CA LEU A 14 -46.04 28.13 7.74
C LEU A 14 -45.09 27.07 8.36
N LEU A 15 -43.77 27.33 8.30
CA LEU A 15 -42.93 27.42 9.52
C LEU A 15 -41.60 28.16 9.24
N THR A 16 -41.62 29.48 9.42
CA THR A 16 -40.45 30.26 9.84
C THR A 16 -39.95 29.74 11.19
N MET A 17 -38.69 29.31 11.32
CA MET A 17 -37.88 29.54 12.54
C MET A 17 -36.40 29.14 12.36
N LEU A 18 -35.55 30.15 12.56
CA LEU A 18 -34.16 30.15 13.00
C LEU A 18 -33.08 29.46 12.15
N LEU A 19 -32.39 30.32 11.38
CA LEU A 19 -30.93 30.34 11.43
C LEU A 19 -30.49 30.55 12.88
N LEU A 20 -29.91 29.51 13.47
CA LEU A 20 -29.08 29.62 14.67
C LEU A 20 -27.65 29.30 14.21
N THR A 21 -26.93 30.36 13.86
CA THR A 21 -25.48 30.35 13.76
C THR A 21 -24.91 29.95 15.12
N TYR A 22 -24.54 28.69 15.28
CA TYR A 22 -23.61 28.30 16.33
C TYR A 22 -22.22 28.75 15.89
N LEU A 23 -21.91 29.99 16.27
CA LEU A 23 -20.54 30.48 16.40
C LEU A 23 -19.93 29.69 17.56
N ILE A 24 -19.49 28.47 17.30
CA ILE A 24 -18.61 27.75 18.24
C ILE A 24 -17.27 28.48 18.10
N PRO A 25 -16.76 29.15 19.15
CA PRO A 25 -15.39 29.60 19.13
C PRO A 25 -14.56 28.33 19.02
N CYS A 26 -13.96 28.11 17.85
CA CYS A 26 -12.90 27.14 17.66
C CYS A 26 -11.70 27.70 18.43
N LEU A 27 -11.77 27.59 19.77
CA LEU A 27 -10.60 27.57 20.62
C LEU A 27 -9.90 26.27 20.29
N GLY A 28 -9.14 26.32 19.19
CA GLY A 28 -8.19 25.28 18.85
C GLY A 28 -7.30 25.11 20.07
N PHE A 29 -7.46 23.97 20.74
CA PHE A 29 -6.38 23.46 21.56
C PHE A 29 -5.24 23.18 20.59
N ALA A 30 -4.34 24.16 20.45
CA ALA A 30 -3.02 23.93 19.95
C ALA A 30 -2.35 22.99 20.96
N SER A 31 -2.53 21.69 20.75
CA SER A 31 -1.73 20.67 21.41
C SER A 31 -0.29 20.97 21.06
N LEU A 32 0.49 21.43 22.04
CA LEU A 32 1.94 21.52 21.91
C LEU A 32 2.45 20.07 21.80
N ILE A 33 2.65 19.63 20.56
CA ILE A 33 3.28 18.34 20.25
C ILE A 33 4.75 18.46 20.67
N PRO A 34 5.30 17.51 21.43
CA PRO A 34 6.73 17.48 21.71
C PRO A 34 7.51 17.34 20.39
N GLU A 35 8.49 18.24 20.17
CA GLU A 35 9.45 18.20 19.06
C GLU A 35 10.27 16.90 19.08
N ASN A 36 9.68 15.79 18.66
CA ASN A 36 10.45 14.71 18.08
C ASN A 36 10.62 15.06 16.60
N GLY A 37 11.74 15.75 16.33
CA GLY A 37 12.03 16.50 15.12
C GLY A 37 11.47 15.93 13.82
N VAL A 38 10.49 16.64 13.26
CA VAL A 38 10.17 16.60 11.84
C VAL A 38 11.48 16.87 11.08
N PRO A 39 11.91 16.01 10.13
CA PRO A 39 13.05 16.33 9.31
C PRO A 39 12.78 17.65 8.56
N SER A 40 13.43 18.73 8.97
CA SER A 40 13.41 19.98 8.23
C SER A 40 14.00 19.71 6.84
N GLY A 41 13.16 19.74 5.79
CA GLY A 41 13.62 19.57 4.41
C GLY A 41 12.90 18.52 3.55
N LEU A 42 11.78 17.92 3.97
CA LEU A 42 11.06 16.96 3.11
C LEU A 42 10.45 17.60 1.85
N PHE A 43 10.15 18.90 1.93
CA PHE A 43 9.54 19.70 0.86
C PHE A 43 10.61 20.60 0.19
N PRO A 44 11.11 20.23 -1.00
CA PRO A 44 12.19 20.93 -1.69
C PRO A 44 11.77 22.27 -2.29
N GLU A 45 12.73 23.17 -2.49
CA GLU A 45 12.52 24.32 -3.38
C GLU A 45 12.51 23.87 -4.84
N ILE A 46 11.52 24.37 -5.60
CA ILE A 46 11.34 24.03 -7.01
C ILE A 46 11.17 25.32 -7.79
N LYS A 47 12.01 25.51 -8.81
CA LYS A 47 12.00 26.72 -9.63
C LYS A 47 10.62 26.93 -10.27
N GLY A 48 10.09 28.15 -10.13
CA GLY A 48 8.77 28.53 -10.66
C GLY A 48 7.60 28.16 -9.75
N TRP A 49 7.87 27.57 -8.58
CA TRP A 49 6.86 27.18 -7.60
C TRP A 49 7.17 27.83 -6.26
N ARG A 50 6.18 28.47 -5.67
CA ARG A 50 6.27 29.05 -4.33
C ARG A 50 6.36 27.91 -3.32
N LYS A 51 7.36 28.01 -2.44
CA LYS A 51 7.53 27.06 -1.34
C LYS A 51 6.32 27.12 -0.39
N PRO A 52 5.84 25.97 0.12
CA PRO A 52 4.75 25.94 1.08
C PRO A 52 5.12 26.71 2.34
N GLU A 53 4.24 27.63 2.76
CA GLU A 53 4.37 28.36 4.03
C GLU A 53 3.79 27.56 5.20
N ASN A 54 2.85 26.66 4.91
CA ASN A 54 2.22 25.79 5.89
C ASN A 54 2.33 24.32 5.45
N ILE A 55 2.73 23.45 6.38
CA ILE A 55 2.76 22.01 6.20
C ILE A 55 1.71 21.44 7.15
N GLN A 56 0.68 20.82 6.59
CA GLN A 56 -0.31 20.11 7.39
C GLN A 56 0.29 18.77 7.84
N VAL A 57 0.11 18.44 9.12
CA VAL A 57 0.61 17.19 9.70
C VAL A 57 -0.55 16.42 10.31
N TYR A 58 -0.67 15.14 9.93
CA TYR A 58 -1.68 14.23 10.45
C TYR A 58 -1.00 13.04 11.13
N THR A 59 -1.47 12.70 12.32
CA THR A 59 -1.00 11.57 13.13
C THR A 59 -1.93 10.37 12.94
N PRO A 60 -1.63 9.18 13.47
CA PRO A 60 -2.55 8.05 13.41
C PRO A 60 -3.95 8.38 13.94
N GLU A 61 -4.02 9.29 14.93
CA GLU A 61 -5.26 9.73 15.54
C GLU A 61 -6.04 10.71 14.67
N THR A 62 -5.39 11.52 13.82
CA THR A 62 -6.06 12.57 13.02
C THR A 62 -6.13 12.27 11.52
N LEU A 63 -5.54 11.18 11.05
CA LEU A 63 -5.51 10.82 9.62
C LEU A 63 -6.90 10.72 8.98
N TYR A 64 -7.92 10.33 9.75
CA TYR A 64 -9.30 10.25 9.26
C TYR A 64 -9.87 11.61 8.83
N GLU A 65 -9.34 12.72 9.36
CA GLU A 65 -9.75 14.07 8.99
C GLU A 65 -9.32 14.41 7.57
N TYR A 66 -8.23 13.79 7.09
CA TYR A 66 -7.69 14.00 5.75
C TYR A 66 -8.22 12.98 4.73
N ILE A 67 -8.19 11.68 5.06
CA ILE A 67 -8.58 10.58 4.16
C ILE A 67 -9.66 9.70 4.78
N ASN A 68 -10.80 10.30 5.11
CA ASN A 68 -11.94 9.61 5.71
C ASN A 68 -12.32 8.34 4.93
N GLY A 69 -12.51 7.23 5.62
CA GLY A 69 -12.79 5.90 5.04
C GLY A 69 -11.57 5.15 4.50
N ALA A 70 -10.50 5.84 4.09
CA ALA A 70 -9.25 5.21 3.63
C ALA A 70 -8.17 5.12 4.73
N ALA A 71 -8.29 5.89 5.81
CA ALA A 71 -7.32 5.93 6.91
C ALA A 71 -7.02 4.54 7.50
N GLU A 72 -8.03 3.68 7.65
CA GLU A 72 -7.86 2.32 8.22
C GLU A 72 -6.85 1.49 7.43
N LEU A 73 -6.85 1.60 6.09
CA LEU A 73 -5.88 0.92 5.25
C LEU A 73 -4.47 1.38 5.64
N TYR A 74 -4.20 2.68 5.71
CA TYR A 74 -2.89 3.23 6.07
C TYR A 74 -2.45 2.80 7.47
N LEU A 75 -3.35 2.86 8.45
CA LEU A 75 -3.10 2.42 9.82
C LEU A 75 -2.74 0.93 9.91
N SER A 76 -3.34 0.08 9.08
CA SER A 76 -3.03 -1.36 9.04
C SER A 76 -1.59 -1.66 8.60
N TYR A 77 -0.93 -0.71 7.92
CA TYR A 77 0.48 -0.78 7.52
C TYR A 77 1.36 0.10 8.42
N GLU A 78 1.12 0.16 9.72
CA GLU A 78 2.03 0.82 10.67
C GLU A 78 2.36 2.27 10.28
N PHE A 79 1.34 3.01 9.84
CA PHE A 79 1.41 4.45 9.57
C PHE A 79 1.92 5.20 10.82
N GLN A 80 2.70 6.24 10.59
CA GLN A 80 3.28 7.07 11.65
C GLN A 80 2.87 8.53 11.52
N GLU A 81 2.84 9.05 10.30
CA GLU A 81 2.65 10.48 10.05
C GLU A 81 2.37 10.72 8.57
N LEU A 82 1.50 11.68 8.26
CA LEU A 82 1.31 12.24 6.94
C LEU A 82 1.67 13.72 7.01
N GLN A 83 2.51 14.18 6.09
CA GLN A 83 2.74 15.59 5.85
C GLN A 83 2.23 15.99 4.48
N VAL A 84 1.47 17.09 4.42
CA VAL A 84 0.86 17.60 3.18
C VAL A 84 1.31 19.03 2.97
N ALA A 85 1.75 19.34 1.76
CA ALA A 85 2.11 20.70 1.38
C ALA A 85 1.65 21.00 -0.05
N GLU A 86 1.14 22.23 -0.25
CA GLU A 86 0.71 22.74 -1.54
C GLU A 86 1.67 23.82 -2.04
N TYR A 87 2.09 23.67 -3.30
CA TYR A 87 2.92 24.62 -4.02
C TYR A 87 2.07 25.34 -5.05
N LEU A 88 2.28 26.64 -5.20
CA LEU A 88 1.57 27.47 -6.18
C LEU A 88 2.55 28.14 -7.13
N ASN A 89 2.24 28.20 -8.42
CA ASN A 89 2.99 29.00 -9.39
C ASN A 89 2.35 30.40 -9.59
N GLU A 90 2.89 31.20 -10.52
CA GLU A 90 2.36 32.55 -10.82
C GLU A 90 0.97 32.51 -11.47
N ASP A 91 0.65 31.44 -12.19
CA ASP A 91 -0.64 31.22 -12.85
C ASP A 91 -1.70 30.63 -11.90
N SER A 92 -1.40 30.51 -10.60
CA SER A 92 -2.24 29.86 -9.59
C SER A 92 -2.47 28.35 -9.80
N ALA A 93 -1.73 27.71 -10.69
CA ALA A 93 -1.67 26.26 -10.75
C ALA A 93 -1.07 25.70 -9.46
N SER A 94 -1.55 24.53 -9.02
CA SER A 94 -1.11 23.94 -7.76
C SER A 94 -0.54 22.54 -7.91
N VAL A 95 0.44 22.22 -7.06
CA VAL A 95 0.99 20.87 -6.89
C VAL A 95 0.92 20.53 -5.41
N VAL A 96 0.18 19.48 -5.08
CA VAL A 96 0.07 18.97 -3.72
C VAL A 96 0.98 17.76 -3.58
N VAL A 97 1.78 17.76 -2.51
CA VAL A 97 2.69 16.67 -2.16
C VAL A 97 2.23 16.09 -0.82
N GLU A 98 1.84 14.81 -0.84
CA GLU A 98 1.52 14.03 0.35
C GLU A 98 2.67 13.06 0.63
N ILE A 99 3.26 13.13 1.82
CA ILE A 99 4.37 12.26 2.26
C ILE A 99 3.89 11.43 3.45
N TYR A 100 3.56 10.16 3.21
CA TYR A 100 3.15 9.20 4.22
C TYR A 100 4.37 8.46 4.77
N ARG A 101 4.66 8.63 6.06
CA ARG A 101 5.71 7.89 6.77
C ARG A 101 5.13 6.64 7.43
N HIS A 102 5.77 5.52 7.19
CA HIS A 102 5.47 4.24 7.83
C HIS A 102 6.63 3.79 8.74
N LYS A 103 6.37 2.79 9.58
CA LYS A 103 7.39 2.26 10.51
C LYS A 103 8.61 1.66 9.79
N THR A 104 8.43 0.99 8.66
CA THR A 104 9.51 0.33 7.90
C THR A 104 9.32 0.46 6.38
N PRO A 105 10.36 0.20 5.57
CA PRO A 105 10.23 0.23 4.11
C PRO A 105 9.21 -0.75 3.56
N THR A 106 9.07 -1.92 4.20
CA THR A 106 8.10 -2.94 3.83
C THR A 106 6.67 -2.44 3.98
N HIS A 107 6.38 -1.68 5.03
CA HIS A 107 5.05 -1.12 5.26
C HIS A 107 4.70 -0.03 4.25
N ALA A 108 5.64 0.86 3.92
CA ALA A 108 5.47 1.85 2.86
C ALA A 108 5.26 1.19 1.49
N PHE A 109 6.04 0.14 1.18
CA PHE A 109 5.81 -0.68 -0.01
C PHE A 109 4.44 -1.35 0.01
N GLY A 110 3.94 -1.75 1.18
CA GLY A 110 2.61 -2.30 1.37
C GLY A 110 1.53 -1.42 0.78
N ILE A 111 1.37 -0.20 1.30
CA ILE A 111 0.38 0.76 0.78
C ILE A 111 0.61 1.05 -0.69
N TYR A 112 1.85 1.35 -1.08
CA TYR A 112 2.20 1.57 -2.49
C TYR A 112 1.70 0.43 -3.37
N SER A 113 1.89 -0.83 -2.96
CA SER A 113 1.49 -2.01 -3.72
C SER A 113 -0.01 -2.29 -3.72
N GLN A 114 -0.75 -1.82 -2.71
CA GLN A 114 -2.20 -1.94 -2.67
C GLN A 114 -2.89 -0.93 -3.58
N GLU A 115 -2.42 0.32 -3.59
CA GLU A 115 -3.00 1.37 -4.42
C GLU A 115 -2.53 1.34 -5.87
N ARG A 116 -1.37 0.71 -6.14
CA ARG A 116 -0.79 0.64 -7.48
C ARG A 116 -1.73 -0.06 -8.48
N PRO A 117 -2.15 0.63 -9.55
CA PRO A 117 -2.98 0.01 -10.59
C PRO A 117 -2.21 -1.03 -11.41
N ILE A 118 -2.94 -2.02 -11.90
CA ILE A 118 -2.40 -3.00 -12.84
C ILE A 118 -2.10 -2.27 -14.16
N GLY A 119 -0.88 -2.42 -14.69
CA GLY A 119 -0.50 -1.85 -15.98
C GLY A 119 -0.25 -0.34 -15.97
N ALA A 120 0.00 0.28 -14.80
CA ALA A 120 0.36 1.69 -14.71
C ALA A 120 1.70 2.00 -15.45
N ASP A 121 1.93 3.28 -15.74
CA ASP A 121 3.18 3.73 -16.37
C ASP A 121 4.29 3.87 -15.33
N PHE A 122 5.18 2.88 -15.28
CA PHE A 122 6.24 2.80 -14.28
C PHE A 122 7.45 3.66 -14.61
N LEU A 123 7.92 4.41 -13.60
CA LEU A 123 9.07 5.30 -13.70
C LEU A 123 10.05 5.00 -12.57
N ASN A 124 11.35 5.10 -12.88
CA ASN A 124 12.43 4.82 -11.94
C ASN A 124 12.75 6.05 -11.06
N ILE A 125 11.78 6.46 -10.24
CA ILE A 125 11.90 7.52 -9.22
C ILE A 125 11.58 6.90 -7.86
N GLY A 126 12.39 7.22 -6.84
CA GLY A 126 12.41 6.46 -5.58
C GLY A 126 12.90 5.03 -5.80
N ALA A 127 12.32 4.07 -5.09
CA ALA A 127 12.50 2.64 -5.35
C ALA A 127 11.74 2.20 -6.61
N GLN A 128 10.50 2.69 -6.73
CA GLN A 128 9.61 2.52 -7.87
C GLN A 128 8.52 3.60 -7.81
N GLY A 129 8.22 4.22 -8.95
CA GLY A 129 7.10 5.14 -9.10
C GLY A 129 6.18 4.73 -10.24
N TYR A 130 4.96 5.23 -10.22
CA TYR A 130 4.02 5.10 -11.33
C TYR A 130 3.27 6.42 -11.57
N MET A 131 2.88 6.64 -12.81
CA MET A 131 2.03 7.75 -13.23
C MET A 131 0.64 7.22 -13.58
N VAL A 132 -0.39 7.91 -13.07
CA VAL A 132 -1.77 7.86 -13.58
C VAL A 132 -2.26 9.30 -13.59
N ALA A 133 -2.11 9.98 -14.72
CA ALA A 133 -2.35 11.42 -14.81
C ALA A 133 -3.74 11.80 -14.24
N PRO A 134 -3.84 12.83 -13.38
CA PRO A 134 -2.83 13.84 -13.04
C PRO A 134 -1.98 13.53 -11.78
N ILE A 135 -1.73 12.24 -11.49
CA ILE A 135 -1.08 11.79 -10.26
C ILE A 135 0.23 11.05 -10.56
N PHE A 136 1.27 11.33 -9.77
CA PHE A 136 2.51 10.57 -9.70
C PHE A 136 2.74 10.06 -8.28
N ASN A 137 2.84 8.74 -8.14
CA ASN A 137 3.03 8.09 -6.84
C ASN A 137 4.33 7.30 -6.83
N PHE A 138 5.07 7.33 -5.72
CA PHE A 138 6.28 6.52 -5.56
C PHE A 138 6.51 6.08 -4.13
N VAL A 139 7.35 5.06 -3.97
CA VAL A 139 7.82 4.60 -2.66
C VAL A 139 9.33 4.73 -2.57
N THR A 140 9.83 5.20 -1.43
CA THR A 140 11.27 5.16 -1.11
C THR A 140 11.49 5.17 0.40
N ALA A 141 12.55 4.50 0.87
CA ALA A 141 12.80 4.31 2.30
C ALA A 141 11.50 3.87 3.01
N ASN A 142 11.08 4.60 4.06
CA ASN A 142 9.84 4.32 4.80
C ASN A 142 8.65 5.18 4.33
N TYR A 143 8.75 5.77 3.14
CA TYR A 143 7.80 6.76 2.64
C TYR A 143 7.04 6.26 1.43
N TYR A 144 5.73 6.44 1.45
CA TYR A 144 4.88 6.42 0.27
C TYR A 144 4.49 7.87 -0.03
N VAL A 145 4.71 8.32 -1.26
CA VAL A 145 4.52 9.70 -1.67
C VAL A 145 3.53 9.76 -2.80
N LYS A 146 2.56 10.66 -2.69
CA LYS A 146 1.58 10.96 -3.72
C LYS A 146 1.72 12.42 -4.11
N ILE A 147 1.78 12.67 -5.41
CA ILE A 147 1.92 14.02 -5.97
C ILE A 147 0.87 14.19 -7.04
N TYR A 148 0.06 15.22 -6.91
CA TYR A 148 -0.94 15.55 -7.91
C TYR A 148 -0.97 17.05 -8.13
N CYS A 149 -1.49 17.45 -9.28
CA CYS A 149 -1.50 18.85 -9.69
C CYS A 149 -2.86 19.26 -10.26
N TYR A 150 -3.20 20.53 -10.06
CA TYR A 150 -4.41 21.18 -10.56
C TYR A 150 -4.01 22.37 -11.44
N ASP A 151 -4.82 22.63 -12.46
CA ASP A 151 -4.66 23.77 -13.38
C ASP A 151 -3.28 23.85 -14.08
N VAL A 152 -2.64 22.68 -14.24
CA VAL A 152 -1.45 22.48 -15.07
C VAL A 152 -1.91 21.95 -16.44
N ASP A 153 -2.11 22.86 -17.38
CA ASP A 153 -2.72 22.58 -18.69
C ASP A 153 -1.73 22.00 -19.71
N THR A 154 -0.48 22.45 -19.68
CA THR A 154 0.62 21.90 -20.49
C THR A 154 1.62 21.20 -19.56
N ASN A 155 2.56 20.41 -20.09
CA ASN A 155 3.72 19.83 -19.38
C ASN A 155 3.49 19.08 -18.04
N ARG A 156 2.25 18.70 -17.70
CA ARG A 156 1.87 18.04 -16.44
C ARG A 156 2.81 16.92 -15.99
N GLN A 157 3.14 16.02 -16.91
CA GLN A 157 4.05 14.91 -16.65
C GLN A 157 5.45 15.37 -16.22
N GLU A 158 5.98 16.41 -16.86
CA GLU A 158 7.30 16.97 -16.54
C GLU A 158 7.30 17.63 -15.17
N VAL A 159 6.25 18.39 -14.84
CA VAL A 159 6.07 19.01 -13.52
C VAL A 159 6.04 17.95 -12.44
N LEU A 160 5.14 16.96 -12.55
CA LEU A 160 5.02 15.88 -11.56
C LEU A 160 6.31 15.09 -11.39
N GLN A 161 7.02 14.75 -12.48
CA GLN A 161 8.30 14.07 -12.40
C GLN A 161 9.40 14.93 -11.76
N THR A 162 9.39 16.25 -11.99
CA THR A 162 10.35 17.18 -11.37
C THR A 162 10.15 17.22 -9.87
N PHE A 163 8.91 17.37 -9.42
CA PHE A 163 8.55 17.28 -8.00
C PHE A 163 8.95 15.93 -7.41
N ALA A 164 8.57 14.83 -8.04
CA ALA A 164 8.87 13.48 -7.56
C ALA A 164 10.37 13.23 -7.39
N LYS A 165 11.20 13.66 -8.35
CA LYS A 165 12.67 13.54 -8.26
C LYS A 165 13.22 14.34 -7.08
N LYS A 166 12.81 15.61 -6.94
CA LYS A 166 13.30 16.50 -5.88
C LYS A 166 12.88 16.03 -4.49
N VAL A 167 11.63 15.59 -4.34
CA VAL A 167 11.14 15.02 -3.07
C VAL A 167 11.88 13.71 -2.78
N ALA A 168 12.04 12.82 -3.76
CA ALA A 168 12.78 11.58 -3.57
C ALA A 168 14.25 11.82 -3.15
N GLU A 169 14.92 12.83 -3.70
CA GLU A 169 16.27 13.24 -3.28
C GLU A 169 16.33 13.56 -1.78
N ASN A 170 15.36 14.33 -1.26
CA ASN A 170 15.29 14.69 0.16
C ASN A 170 14.90 13.51 1.06
N LEU A 171 14.17 12.52 0.54
CA LEU A 171 13.76 11.31 1.26
C LEU A 171 14.81 10.19 1.26
N GLY A 172 16.05 10.50 0.90
CA GLY A 172 17.15 9.53 0.89
C GLY A 172 17.34 8.79 -0.44
N GLY A 173 16.81 9.36 -1.53
CA GLY A 173 17.05 8.96 -2.91
C GLY A 173 16.44 7.62 -3.29
N LYS A 174 17.13 6.89 -4.16
CA LYS A 174 16.73 5.54 -4.58
C LYS A 174 17.15 4.51 -3.54
N ARG A 175 16.17 3.98 -2.80
CA ARG A 175 16.34 2.82 -1.91
C ARG A 175 15.73 1.57 -2.56
N PRO A 176 16.29 0.37 -2.36
CA PRO A 176 15.72 -0.84 -2.92
C PRO A 176 14.37 -1.18 -2.26
N LEU A 177 13.48 -1.82 -3.01
CA LEU A 177 12.29 -2.47 -2.47
C LEU A 177 12.67 -3.62 -1.50
N PRO A 178 11.73 -4.13 -0.68
CA PRO A 178 12.00 -5.24 0.24
C PRO A 178 12.70 -6.41 -0.46
N ARG A 179 13.85 -6.83 0.08
CA ARG A 179 14.74 -7.83 -0.53
C ARG A 179 14.03 -9.17 -0.82
N ILE A 180 13.04 -9.51 -0.01
CA ILE A 180 12.22 -10.72 -0.19
C ILE A 180 11.48 -10.77 -1.53
N LEU A 181 11.17 -9.61 -2.13
CA LEU A 181 10.53 -9.56 -3.45
C LEU A 181 11.43 -10.14 -4.55
N ALA A 182 12.75 -10.10 -4.36
CA ALA A 182 13.70 -10.71 -5.28
C ALA A 182 13.61 -12.25 -5.28
N CYS A 183 13.00 -12.84 -4.24
CA CYS A 183 12.80 -14.29 -4.13
C CYS A 183 11.61 -14.80 -4.94
N PHE A 184 10.83 -13.92 -5.57
CA PHE A 184 9.85 -14.31 -6.59
C PHE A 184 10.53 -14.54 -7.94
N PRO A 185 10.55 -15.78 -8.47
CA PRO A 185 11.20 -16.10 -9.75
C PRO A 185 10.74 -15.22 -10.90
N SER A 186 11.66 -14.79 -11.77
CA SER A 186 11.33 -13.88 -12.88
C SER A 186 10.49 -14.54 -13.97
N LYS A 187 10.73 -15.82 -14.28
CA LYS A 187 10.01 -16.55 -15.32
C LYS A 187 8.54 -16.72 -14.94
N GLY A 188 7.64 -16.32 -15.85
CA GLY A 188 6.19 -16.43 -15.67
C GLY A 188 5.58 -15.35 -14.77
N LYS A 189 6.39 -14.57 -14.04
CA LYS A 189 5.89 -13.50 -13.18
C LYS A 189 5.28 -12.37 -14.00
N LYS A 190 4.06 -11.96 -13.67
CA LYS A 190 3.46 -10.74 -14.21
C LYS A 190 4.22 -9.54 -13.65
N GLN A 191 4.67 -8.67 -14.54
CA GLN A 191 5.49 -7.52 -14.19
C GLN A 191 4.77 -6.61 -13.18
N ASN A 192 5.48 -6.20 -12.12
CA ASN A 192 5.00 -5.31 -11.07
C ASN A 192 3.71 -5.78 -10.37
N SER A 193 3.48 -7.09 -10.31
CA SER A 193 2.33 -7.69 -9.62
C SER A 193 2.60 -7.94 -8.14
N GLU A 194 3.81 -7.65 -7.66
CA GLU A 194 4.20 -7.90 -6.28
C GLU A 194 3.39 -7.07 -5.29
N LYS A 195 2.81 -7.72 -4.28
CA LYS A 195 2.09 -7.05 -3.18
C LYS A 195 2.65 -7.45 -1.83
N PHE A 196 2.39 -6.61 -0.83
CA PHE A 196 2.58 -6.94 0.58
C PHE A 196 1.28 -6.71 1.36
N VAL A 197 0.92 -7.66 2.22
CA VAL A 197 -0.23 -7.65 3.10
C VAL A 197 0.28 -7.77 4.53
N ALA A 198 0.20 -6.67 5.28
CA ALA A 198 0.76 -6.60 6.63
C ALA A 198 0.01 -7.48 7.63
N LYS A 199 -1.33 -7.49 7.57
CA LYS A 199 -2.22 -8.17 8.51
C LYS A 199 -3.33 -8.90 7.74
N ASN A 200 -3.91 -9.93 8.35
CA ASN A 200 -5.02 -10.70 7.78
C ASN A 200 -4.70 -11.27 6.39
N PHE A 201 -3.49 -11.80 6.21
CA PHE A 201 -3.07 -12.39 4.94
C PHE A 201 -4.02 -13.54 4.55
N LEU A 202 -4.44 -13.57 3.28
CA LEU A 202 -5.50 -14.47 2.77
C LEU A 202 -6.88 -14.30 3.42
N GLY A 203 -7.09 -13.26 4.23
CA GLY A 203 -8.31 -13.05 5.01
C GLY A 203 -8.28 -13.71 6.39
N TYR A 204 -7.16 -14.30 6.81
CA TYR A 204 -7.03 -14.98 8.08
C TYR A 204 -6.24 -14.15 9.07
N GLY A 205 -6.85 -13.81 10.22
CA GLY A 205 -6.21 -12.97 11.24
C GLY A 205 -4.93 -13.56 11.86
N PHE A 206 -4.76 -14.88 11.76
CA PHE A 206 -3.55 -15.58 12.20
C PHE A 206 -2.44 -15.61 11.15
N LEU A 207 -2.67 -15.14 9.91
CA LEU A 207 -1.62 -14.98 8.91
C LEU A 207 -1.31 -13.49 8.73
N HIS A 208 -0.03 -13.15 8.71
CA HIS A 208 0.42 -11.77 8.55
C HIS A 208 1.71 -11.73 7.74
N SER A 209 2.19 -10.52 7.43
CA SER A 209 3.47 -10.29 6.77
C SER A 209 3.64 -11.06 5.44
N GLY A 210 2.57 -11.17 4.68
CA GLY A 210 2.50 -11.95 3.44
C GLY A 210 2.85 -11.12 2.22
N PHE A 211 3.83 -11.56 1.45
CA PHE A 211 4.15 -11.06 0.13
C PHE A 211 3.53 -11.96 -0.92
N THR A 212 3.08 -11.40 -2.04
CA THR A 212 2.56 -12.18 -3.18
C THR A 212 3.11 -11.67 -4.50
N ALA A 213 3.06 -12.52 -5.52
CA ALA A 213 3.26 -12.14 -6.91
C ALA A 213 2.40 -13.02 -7.83
N GLU A 214 1.84 -12.42 -8.89
CA GLU A 214 1.02 -13.14 -9.85
C GLU A 214 1.86 -13.74 -10.98
N TYR A 215 1.48 -14.94 -11.43
CA TYR A 215 2.17 -15.66 -12.50
C TYR A 215 1.21 -16.09 -13.59
N SER A 216 1.77 -16.25 -14.79
CA SER A 216 1.19 -16.98 -15.91
C SER A 216 2.28 -17.87 -16.53
N ASP A 217 2.11 -19.18 -16.43
CA ASP A 217 3.02 -20.20 -17.00
C ASP A 217 2.17 -21.37 -17.52
N SER A 218 2.52 -21.94 -18.66
CA SER A 218 1.76 -23.04 -19.29
C SER A 218 0.24 -22.80 -19.38
N ASN A 219 -0.19 -21.59 -19.76
CA ASN A 219 -1.60 -21.17 -19.82
C ASN A 219 -2.38 -21.23 -18.48
N THR A 220 -1.69 -21.36 -17.36
CA THR A 220 -2.29 -21.34 -16.02
C THR A 220 -1.88 -20.08 -15.27
N THR A 221 -2.82 -19.45 -14.58
CA THR A 221 -2.55 -18.33 -13.69
C THR A 221 -2.57 -18.76 -12.24
N PHE A 222 -1.55 -18.41 -11.49
CA PHE A 222 -1.41 -18.77 -10.08
C PHE A 222 -0.73 -17.63 -9.32
N THR A 223 -0.69 -17.75 -7.99
CA THR A 223 -0.05 -16.76 -7.12
C THR A 223 0.99 -17.47 -6.26
N LEU A 224 2.21 -16.97 -6.29
CA LEU A 224 3.21 -17.34 -5.29
C LEU A 224 3.07 -16.42 -4.09
N PHE A 225 3.33 -16.95 -2.90
CA PHE A 225 3.42 -16.14 -1.70
C PHE A 225 4.62 -16.50 -0.85
N ILE A 226 5.07 -15.53 -0.06
CA ILE A 226 6.09 -15.68 0.97
C ILE A 226 5.64 -14.89 2.19
N ILE A 227 5.47 -15.56 3.32
CA ILE A 227 5.28 -14.95 4.64
C ILE A 227 6.66 -14.83 5.29
N GLU A 228 6.97 -13.63 5.78
CA GLU A 228 8.16 -13.36 6.58
C GLU A 228 7.73 -13.09 8.03
N GLY A 229 7.76 -14.14 8.85
CA GLY A 229 7.52 -14.03 10.29
C GLY A 229 8.66 -13.32 11.02
N THR A 230 8.41 -13.02 12.30
CA THR A 230 9.39 -12.44 13.23
C THR A 230 10.48 -13.45 13.57
N ASP A 231 10.11 -14.70 13.83
CA ASP A 231 11.01 -15.83 14.08
C ASP A 231 10.36 -17.18 13.68
N SER A 232 11.02 -18.29 14.00
CA SER A 232 10.49 -19.63 13.71
C SER A 232 9.27 -20.00 14.55
N LYS A 233 9.20 -19.52 15.80
CA LYS A 233 8.06 -19.77 16.68
C LYS A 233 6.80 -19.09 16.14
N ASP A 234 6.91 -17.87 15.66
CA ASP A 234 5.85 -17.13 14.99
C ASP A 234 5.29 -17.89 13.77
N CYS A 235 6.15 -18.34 12.86
CA CYS A 235 5.71 -19.16 11.73
C CYS A 235 5.09 -20.50 12.17
N LYS A 236 5.59 -21.11 13.25
CA LYS A 236 4.97 -22.32 13.81
C LYS A 236 3.55 -22.04 14.30
N GLU A 237 3.32 -20.91 14.97
CA GLU A 237 2.01 -20.49 15.47
C GLU A 237 1.03 -20.20 14.33
N MET A 238 1.46 -19.46 13.29
CA MET A 238 0.68 -19.22 12.08
C MET A 238 0.27 -20.54 11.41
N LEU A 239 1.22 -21.46 11.22
CA LEU A 239 0.96 -22.74 10.56
C LEU A 239 0.09 -23.66 11.42
N SER A 240 0.24 -23.64 12.74
CA SER A 240 -0.60 -24.39 13.67
C SER A 240 -2.06 -23.97 13.57
N GLN A 241 -2.33 -22.67 13.63
CA GLN A 241 -3.68 -22.14 13.48
C GLN A 241 -4.24 -22.45 12.09
N TYR A 242 -3.39 -22.42 11.06
CA TYR A 242 -3.85 -22.75 9.71
C TYR A 242 -4.23 -24.23 9.56
N MET A 243 -3.44 -25.13 10.16
CA MET A 243 -3.73 -26.56 10.17
C MET A 243 -5.00 -26.90 10.95
N GLU A 244 -5.24 -26.22 12.08
CA GLU A 244 -6.47 -26.35 12.86
C GLU A 244 -7.68 -25.88 12.06
N PHE A 245 -7.59 -24.70 11.44
CA PHE A 245 -8.64 -24.13 10.59
C PHE A 245 -8.99 -25.07 9.42
N THR A 246 -7.99 -25.63 8.75
CA THR A 246 -8.17 -26.56 7.61
C THR A 246 -8.46 -28.00 8.03
N LYS A 247 -8.55 -28.28 9.34
CA LYS A 247 -8.76 -29.63 9.90
C LYS A 247 -7.76 -30.66 9.38
N SER A 248 -6.49 -30.25 9.26
CA SER A 248 -5.41 -31.12 8.78
C SER A 248 -5.25 -32.36 9.68
N SER A 249 -5.07 -33.53 9.07
CA SER A 249 -4.86 -34.79 9.79
C SER A 249 -3.44 -34.95 10.36
N ARG A 250 -2.52 -34.06 9.97
CA ARG A 250 -1.13 -34.09 10.41
C ARG A 250 -1.02 -33.66 11.87
N LYS A 251 -0.49 -34.54 12.72
CA LYS A 251 -0.37 -34.31 14.17
C LYS A 251 0.88 -33.52 14.58
N GLU A 252 1.95 -33.57 13.79
CA GLU A 252 3.24 -32.96 14.14
C GLU A 252 3.55 -31.75 13.25
N ILE A 253 3.86 -30.62 13.90
CA ILE A 253 4.25 -29.37 13.26
C ILE A 253 5.77 -29.22 13.34
N LYS A 254 6.44 -29.38 12.20
CA LYS A 254 7.89 -29.27 12.01
C LYS A 254 8.20 -28.68 10.64
N GLU A 255 9.33 -28.01 10.52
CA GLU A 255 9.79 -27.45 9.24
C GLU A 255 9.74 -28.48 8.11
N GLY A 256 9.37 -28.03 6.91
CA GLY A 256 9.19 -28.87 5.74
C GLY A 256 7.95 -28.54 4.93
N ARG A 257 7.58 -29.46 4.05
CA ARG A 257 6.44 -29.35 3.12
C ARG A 257 5.11 -29.66 3.81
N TYR A 258 4.07 -28.95 3.40
CA TYR A 258 2.69 -29.13 3.80
C TYR A 258 1.77 -28.96 2.60
N THR A 259 0.67 -29.72 2.62
CA THR A 259 -0.46 -29.54 1.71
C THR A 259 -1.70 -29.36 2.57
N LEU A 260 -2.39 -28.24 2.40
CA LEU A 260 -3.58 -27.88 3.16
C LEU A 260 -4.76 -27.70 2.21
N SER A 261 -5.93 -28.19 2.61
CA SER A 261 -7.17 -28.01 1.86
C SER A 261 -7.92 -26.80 2.43
N ASP A 262 -7.74 -25.65 1.80
CA ASP A 262 -8.36 -24.40 2.19
C ASP A 262 -9.74 -24.21 1.51
N PRO A 263 -10.81 -23.85 2.25
CA PRO A 263 -12.14 -23.66 1.67
C PRO A 263 -12.23 -22.55 0.61
N ASN A 264 -11.41 -21.52 0.71
CA ASN A 264 -11.43 -20.33 -0.16
C ASN A 264 -10.43 -20.46 -1.32
N TYR A 265 -9.31 -21.13 -1.10
CA TYR A 265 -8.18 -21.19 -2.05
C TYR A 265 -7.90 -22.58 -2.61
N GLY A 266 -8.64 -23.61 -2.17
CA GLY A 266 -8.46 -24.99 -2.59
C GLY A 266 -7.22 -25.63 -1.99
N GLU A 267 -6.59 -26.55 -2.72
CA GLU A 267 -5.36 -27.19 -2.27
C GLU A 267 -4.17 -26.23 -2.36
N ILE A 268 -3.53 -25.96 -1.22
CA ILE A 268 -2.34 -25.11 -1.11
C ILE A 268 -1.15 -25.98 -0.75
N ALA A 269 -0.11 -25.91 -1.58
CA ALA A 269 1.20 -26.45 -1.24
C ALA A 269 2.08 -25.34 -0.66
N LEU A 270 2.67 -25.59 0.51
CA LEU A 270 3.57 -24.65 1.18
C LEU A 270 4.77 -25.37 1.80
N PHE A 271 5.80 -24.59 2.10
CA PHE A 271 6.98 -25.00 2.83
C PHE A 271 7.21 -24.01 3.97
N TRP A 272 7.57 -24.53 5.14
CA TRP A 272 8.00 -23.72 6.28
C TRP A 272 9.45 -24.02 6.65
N LYS A 273 10.27 -22.98 6.83
CA LYS A 273 11.65 -23.04 7.33
C LYS A 273 12.06 -21.76 8.04
N GLY A 274 12.56 -21.88 9.26
CA GLY A 274 12.90 -20.73 10.10
C GLY A 274 11.71 -19.78 10.20
N ARG A 275 11.95 -18.50 9.93
CA ARG A 275 10.95 -17.43 9.93
C ARG A 275 10.21 -17.23 8.60
N TYR A 276 10.26 -18.22 7.70
CA TYR A 276 9.66 -18.10 6.37
C TYR A 276 8.67 -19.24 6.08
N ILE A 277 7.51 -18.87 5.57
CA ILE A 277 6.55 -19.80 4.96
C ILE A 277 6.34 -19.36 3.52
N TRP A 278 6.53 -20.23 2.53
CA TRP A 278 6.24 -19.89 1.14
C TRP A 278 5.39 -20.95 0.49
N GLY A 279 4.59 -20.55 -0.49
CA GLY A 279 3.60 -21.44 -1.07
C GLY A 279 3.07 -20.98 -2.40
N VAL A 280 2.17 -21.79 -2.95
CA VAL A 280 1.48 -21.54 -4.22
C VAL A 280 -0.03 -21.63 -4.01
N LEU A 281 -0.76 -20.66 -4.53
CA LEU A 281 -2.21 -20.60 -4.55
C LEU A 281 -2.71 -20.81 -5.98
N ARG A 282 -3.87 -21.48 -6.12
CA ARG A 282 -4.58 -21.66 -7.40
C ARG A 282 -3.74 -22.36 -8.47
N LEU A 283 -2.94 -23.35 -8.08
CA LEU A 283 -2.18 -24.18 -9.01
C LEU A 283 -2.40 -25.66 -8.68
N THR A 284 -3.03 -26.39 -9.60
CA THR A 284 -3.32 -27.83 -9.43
C THR A 284 -2.18 -28.73 -9.92
N ASP A 285 -1.35 -28.25 -10.85
CA ASP A 285 -0.18 -28.97 -11.36
C ASP A 285 0.88 -29.14 -10.25
N THR A 286 1.10 -30.38 -9.83
CA THR A 286 2.00 -30.73 -8.71
C THR A 286 3.48 -30.56 -9.07
N ASP A 287 3.87 -30.81 -10.32
CA ASP A 287 5.26 -30.66 -10.77
C ASP A 287 5.62 -29.18 -10.85
N LEU A 288 4.71 -28.37 -11.39
CA LEU A 288 4.87 -26.93 -11.46
C LEU A 288 4.89 -26.29 -10.06
N ARG A 289 4.03 -26.75 -9.13
CA ARG A 289 4.08 -26.35 -7.71
C ARG A 289 5.45 -26.62 -7.11
N THR A 290 5.93 -27.86 -7.23
CA THR A 290 7.22 -28.29 -6.66
C THR A 290 8.36 -27.44 -7.21
N LYS A 291 8.40 -27.23 -8.53
CA LYS A 291 9.39 -26.39 -9.19
C LYS A 291 9.42 -24.96 -8.62
N TYR A 292 8.28 -24.29 -8.48
CA TYR A 292 8.27 -22.91 -7.96
C TYR A 292 8.63 -22.82 -6.47
N LEU A 293 8.24 -23.81 -5.65
CA LEU A 293 8.66 -23.88 -4.25
C LEU A 293 10.17 -24.01 -4.12
N GLU A 294 10.81 -24.83 -4.96
CA GLU A 294 12.27 -25.01 -4.97
C GLU A 294 13.02 -23.78 -5.48
N LEU A 295 12.45 -23.06 -6.46
CA LEU A 295 13.02 -21.80 -6.94
C LEU A 295 13.01 -20.72 -5.86
N ILE A 296 11.92 -20.60 -5.09
CA ILE A 296 11.85 -19.69 -3.94
C ILE A 296 12.87 -20.13 -2.88
N GLU A 297 12.92 -21.42 -2.52
CA GLU A 297 13.85 -21.95 -1.52
C GLU A 297 15.31 -21.61 -1.88
N ARG A 298 15.71 -21.86 -3.13
CA ARG A 298 17.04 -21.55 -3.62
C ARG A 298 17.36 -20.06 -3.49
N CYS A 299 16.43 -19.19 -3.85
CA CYS A 299 16.65 -17.75 -3.71
C CYS A 299 16.77 -17.33 -2.24
N LEU A 300 15.93 -17.87 -1.35
CA LEU A 300 16.04 -17.62 0.10
C LEU A 300 17.42 -18.06 0.64
N GLN A 301 17.98 -19.17 0.16
CA GLN A 301 19.33 -19.64 0.51
C GLN A 301 20.42 -18.71 -0.04
N GLU A 302 20.36 -18.34 -1.33
CA GLU A 302 21.31 -17.44 -1.98
C GLU A 302 21.34 -16.06 -1.30
N GLN A 303 20.18 -15.57 -0.86
CA GLN A 303 20.06 -14.32 -0.12
C GLN A 303 20.47 -14.47 1.37
N LYS A 304 20.82 -15.67 1.83
CA LYS A 304 21.16 -16.02 3.22
C LYS A 304 20.03 -15.73 4.21
N LEU A 305 18.78 -15.84 3.77
CA LEU A 305 17.59 -15.68 4.61
C LEU A 305 17.24 -16.99 5.33
N ILE A 306 17.59 -18.14 4.74
CA ILE A 306 17.52 -19.47 5.36
C ILE A 306 18.86 -20.18 5.22
N LYS A 307 19.10 -21.16 6.12
CA LYS A 307 20.28 -22.05 6.08
C LYS A 307 20.09 -23.22 5.13
#